data_AF-A0A7R9TTS4-F1
#
_entry.id   AF-A0A7R9TTS4-F1
#
_cell.length_a   1.000
_cell.length_b   1.000
_cell.length_c   1.000
_cell.angle_alpha   90.00
_cell.angle_beta   90.00
_cell.angle_gamma   90.00
#
_symmetry.space_group_name_H-M   'P 1'
#
loop_
_entity.id
_entity.type
_entity.pdbx_description
1 polymer ?
#
loop_
_entity_poly.entity_id
_entity_poly.type
_entity_poly.pdbx_seq_one_letter_code
_entity_poly.pdbx_strand_id
1 'polypeptide(L)'
;LAILASCALAASVAERRTTWGASVSSPLLAMGLGMSLATCGVLPPVSSQYDLVWTLLMPLAVALTLLGVNVRDAASKAGPVLRAFVVAAVGSVLGAVVAFAVVGAGMGEHAWRLASCLCASYVGGSLNYAATAQALGLSGSAAGQAALAAGMAADNLAMAGFLAVIGAVPAAAPAAGGSSSPSP
;
A
#
# COMPACT_ATOMS: atom_id res chain seq x y z
N LEU A 1 -3.20 15.69 -12.00
CA LEU A 1 -4.07 14.54 -12.33
C LEU A 1 -3.65 13.84 -13.63
N ALA A 2 -3.53 14.56 -14.76
CA ALA A 2 -3.16 13.97 -16.06
C ALA A 2 -1.85 13.16 -16.03
N ILE A 3 -0.81 13.67 -15.36
CA ILE A 3 0.48 12.97 -15.19
C ILE A 3 0.32 11.68 -14.37
N LEU A 4 -0.52 11.67 -13.34
CA LEU A 4 -0.78 10.47 -12.54
C LEU A 4 -1.54 9.42 -13.35
N ALA A 5 -2.56 9.86 -14.09
CA ALA A 5 -3.34 9.00 -14.97
C ALA A 5 -2.49 8.42 -16.09
N SER A 6 -1.58 9.21 -16.69
CA SER A 6 -0.67 8.74 -17.73
C SER A 6 0.35 7.73 -17.18
N CYS A 7 0.86 7.92 -15.95
CA CYS A 7 1.72 6.92 -15.30
C CYS A 7 0.97 5.60 -15.08
N ALA A 8 -0.26 5.65 -14.56
CA ALA A 8 -1.08 4.47 -14.33
C ALA A 8 -1.42 3.73 -15.65
N LEU A 9 -1.76 4.49 -16.69
CA LEU A 9 -2.02 3.94 -18.03
C LEU A 9 -0.76 3.34 -18.65
N ALA A 10 0.39 4.03 -18.56
CA ALA A 10 1.66 3.52 -19.06
C ALA A 10 2.07 2.22 -18.37
N ALA A 11 1.93 2.15 -17.04
CA ALA A 11 2.17 0.93 -16.27
C ALA A 11 1.23 -0.21 -16.67
N SER A 12 -0.06 0.08 -16.84
CA SER A 12 -1.07 -0.90 -17.27
C SER A 12 -0.84 -1.41 -18.69
N VAL A 13 -0.41 -0.54 -19.60
CA VAL A 13 -0.08 -0.91 -20.98
C VAL A 13 1.21 -1.72 -21.03
N ALA A 14 2.22 -1.33 -20.24
CA ALA A 14 3.48 -2.05 -20.14
C ALA A 14 3.26 -3.48 -19.59
N GLU A 15 2.44 -3.65 -18.56
CA GLU A 15 2.04 -4.95 -18.04
C GLU A 15 1.39 -5.84 -19.12
N ARG A 16 0.46 -5.28 -19.91
CA ARG A 16 -0.27 -6.05 -20.93
C ARG A 16 0.53 -6.34 -22.20
N ARG A 17 1.49 -5.49 -22.57
CA ARG A 17 2.19 -5.56 -23.86
C ARG A 17 3.63 -6.04 -23.79
N THR A 18 4.23 -6.16 -22.61
CA THR A 18 5.63 -6.61 -22.47
C THR A 18 5.71 -7.88 -21.63
N THR A 19 6.55 -8.83 -22.04
CA THR A 19 6.75 -10.10 -21.33
C THR A 19 7.41 -9.89 -19.95
N TRP A 20 8.24 -8.87 -19.82
CA TRP A 20 8.86 -8.46 -18.56
C TRP A 20 7.88 -7.69 -17.66
N GLY A 21 7.04 -6.82 -18.23
CA GLY A 21 5.97 -6.14 -17.50
C GLY A 21 4.85 -7.06 -17.04
N ALA A 22 4.55 -8.15 -17.76
CA ALA A 22 3.61 -9.16 -17.27
C ALA A 22 4.12 -9.89 -16.01
N SER A 23 5.44 -9.91 -15.80
CA SER A 23 6.06 -10.47 -14.59
C SER A 23 6.07 -9.48 -13.42
N VAL A 24 5.86 -8.18 -13.69
CA VAL A 24 5.87 -7.09 -12.71
C VAL A 24 4.50 -6.41 -12.69
N SER A 25 3.69 -6.70 -11.68
CA SER A 25 2.31 -6.20 -11.58
C SER A 25 2.19 -4.68 -11.84
N SER A 26 1.14 -4.23 -12.51
CA SER A 26 0.92 -2.80 -12.81
C SER A 26 1.10 -1.83 -11.63
N PRO A 27 0.74 -2.14 -10.37
CA PRO A 27 1.02 -1.28 -9.23
C PRO A 27 2.51 -1.02 -9.00
N LEU A 28 3.36 -2.05 -9.16
CA LEU A 28 4.82 -1.90 -9.00
C LEU A 28 5.40 -0.97 -10.06
N LEU A 29 4.99 -1.15 -11.31
CA LEU A 29 5.41 -0.29 -12.43
C LEU A 29 4.93 1.16 -12.23
N ALA A 30 3.69 1.35 -11.77
CA ALA A 30 3.13 2.67 -11.50
C ALA A 30 3.84 3.36 -10.32
N MET A 31 4.13 2.65 -9.23
CA MET A 31 4.90 3.17 -8.10
C MET A 31 6.32 3.58 -8.53
N GLY A 32 7.01 2.71 -9.28
CA GLY A 32 8.36 3.00 -9.78
C GLY A 32 8.40 4.23 -10.71
N LEU A 33 7.48 4.30 -11.67
CA LEU A 33 7.33 5.48 -12.55
C LEU A 33 7.05 6.74 -11.74
N GLY A 34 6.06 6.71 -10.84
CA GLY A 34 5.72 7.85 -9.99
C GLY A 34 6.90 8.35 -9.14
N MET A 35 7.65 7.43 -8.53
CA MET A 35 8.83 7.74 -7.73
C MET A 35 9.98 8.31 -8.58
N SER A 36 10.20 7.78 -9.79
CA SER A 36 11.20 8.31 -10.72
C SER A 36 10.88 9.73 -11.17
N LEU A 37 9.62 10.02 -11.54
CA LEU A 37 9.20 11.36 -11.94
C LEU A 37 9.24 12.35 -10.75
N ALA A 38 8.91 11.90 -9.54
CA ALA A 38 9.06 12.72 -8.33
C ALA A 38 10.53 13.06 -8.05
N THR A 39 11.44 12.09 -8.21
CA THR A 39 12.89 12.30 -8.04
C THR A 39 13.46 13.27 -9.08
N CYS A 40 12.97 13.22 -10.32
CA CYS A 40 13.35 14.16 -11.39
C CYS A 40 12.73 15.56 -11.24
N GLY A 41 11.96 15.83 -10.17
CA GLY A 41 11.31 17.13 -9.94
C GLY A 41 10.11 17.42 -10.84
N VAL A 42 9.59 16.41 -11.55
CA VAL A 42 8.45 16.56 -12.46
C VAL A 42 7.13 16.61 -11.68
N LEU A 43 7.03 15.87 -10.57
CA LEU A 43 5.86 15.93 -9.70
C LEU A 43 6.06 17.01 -8.61
N PRO A 44 5.12 17.96 -8.49
CA PRO A 44 5.14 18.90 -7.38
C PRO A 44 4.90 18.16 -6.06
N PRO A 45 5.54 18.57 -4.94
CA PRO A 45 5.35 17.92 -3.64
C PRO A 45 3.96 18.18 -3.03
N VAL A 46 3.31 19.29 -3.42
CA VAL A 46 1.96 19.66 -3.00
C VAL A 46 1.14 20.03 -4.23
N SER A 47 -0.09 19.50 -4.33
CA SER A 47 -1.02 19.87 -5.40
C SER A 47 -2.45 19.61 -4.96
N SER A 48 -3.38 20.51 -5.33
CA SER A 48 -4.81 20.36 -5.01
C SER A 48 -5.44 19.12 -5.65
N GLN A 49 -4.79 18.58 -6.69
CA GLN A 49 -5.23 17.35 -7.34
C GLN A 49 -4.91 16.11 -6.50
N TYR A 50 -3.90 16.15 -5.62
CA TYR A 50 -3.64 15.06 -4.68
C TYR A 50 -4.72 15.03 -3.58
N ASP A 51 -5.17 16.19 -3.11
CA ASP A 51 -6.25 16.31 -2.14
C ASP A 51 -7.58 15.76 -2.70
N LEU A 52 -7.85 15.98 -3.99
CA LEU A 52 -9.00 15.39 -4.67
C LEU A 52 -8.96 13.84 -4.63
N VAL A 53 -7.77 13.24 -4.78
CA VAL A 53 -7.63 11.77 -4.73
C VAL A 53 -8.02 11.25 -3.36
N TRP A 54 -7.49 11.88 -2.30
CA TRP A 54 -7.76 11.48 -0.92
C TRP A 54 -9.20 11.74 -0.47
N THR A 55 -9.78 12.87 -0.88
CA THR A 55 -11.08 13.32 -0.36
C THR A 55 -12.25 12.73 -1.15
N LEU A 56 -12.07 12.49 -2.45
CA LEU A 56 -13.16 12.05 -3.34
C LEU A 56 -12.92 10.65 -3.90
N LEU A 57 -11.81 10.42 -4.62
CA LEU A 57 -11.59 9.17 -5.34
C LEU A 57 -11.43 7.97 -4.41
N MET A 58 -10.68 8.10 -3.32
CA MET A 58 -10.46 7.01 -2.36
C MET A 58 -11.77 6.58 -1.68
N PRO A 59 -12.56 7.49 -1.05
CA PRO A 59 -13.86 7.12 -0.49
C PRO A 59 -14.84 6.58 -1.53
N LEU A 60 -14.84 7.15 -2.74
CA LEU A 60 -15.68 6.66 -3.84
C LEU A 60 -15.30 5.24 -4.27
N ALA A 61 -14.00 4.94 -4.40
CA ALA A 61 -13.53 3.61 -4.74
C ALA A 61 -13.96 2.58 -3.68
N VAL A 62 -13.84 2.93 -2.39
CA VAL A 62 -14.35 2.10 -1.29
C VAL A 62 -15.86 1.90 -1.41
N ALA A 63 -16.63 2.98 -1.62
CA ALA A 63 -18.08 2.89 -1.76
C ALA A 63 -18.52 2.01 -2.94
N LEU A 64 -17.89 2.17 -4.11
CA LEU A 64 -18.16 1.36 -5.29
C LEU A 64 -17.77 -0.11 -5.08
N THR A 65 -16.66 -0.37 -4.39
CA THR A 65 -16.25 -1.73 -4.05
C THR A 65 -17.25 -2.38 -3.10
N LEU A 66 -17.73 -1.65 -2.10
CA LEU A 66 -18.73 -2.12 -1.14
C LEU A 66 -20.12 -2.31 -1.77
N LEU A 67 -20.47 -1.54 -2.81
CA LEU A 67 -21.77 -1.66 -3.49
C LEU A 67 -21.97 -3.05 -4.13
N GLY A 68 -20.88 -3.68 -4.58
CA GLY A 68 -20.90 -5.04 -5.13
C GLY A 68 -20.87 -6.15 -4.07
N VAL A 69 -20.72 -5.81 -2.78
CA VAL A 69 -20.59 -6.78 -1.71
C VAL A 69 -21.95 -7.14 -1.13
N ASN A 70 -22.29 -8.42 -1.14
CA ASN A 70 -23.45 -8.92 -0.41
C ASN A 70 -23.14 -8.92 1.10
N VAL A 71 -23.67 -7.92 1.82
CA VAL A 71 -23.44 -7.72 3.26
C VAL A 71 -23.77 -8.96 4.09
N ARG A 72 -24.80 -9.74 3.70
CA ARG A 72 -25.21 -10.94 4.43
C ARG A 72 -24.20 -12.07 4.32
N ASP A 73 -23.67 -12.26 3.11
CA ASP A 73 -22.62 -13.25 2.84
C ASP A 73 -21.27 -12.81 3.43
N ALA A 74 -20.97 -11.51 3.35
CA ALA A 74 -19.79 -10.94 3.99
C ALA A 74 -19.83 -11.13 5.52
N ALA A 75 -20.97 -10.88 6.15
CA ALA A 75 -21.14 -11.04 7.59
C ALA A 75 -21.04 -12.51 8.03
N SER A 76 -21.59 -13.46 7.26
CA SER A 76 -21.50 -14.88 7.59
C SER A 76 -20.07 -15.42 7.46
N LYS A 77 -19.28 -14.87 6.53
CA LYS A 77 -17.85 -15.23 6.32
C LYS A 77 -16.88 -14.38 7.14
N ALA A 78 -17.33 -13.31 7.78
CA ALA A 78 -16.49 -12.37 8.52
C ALA A 78 -15.78 -13.01 9.72
N GLY A 79 -16.36 -14.02 10.36
CA GLY A 79 -15.81 -14.60 11.60
C GLY A 79 -14.36 -15.09 11.47
N PRO A 80 -14.06 -16.04 10.57
CA PRO A 80 -12.69 -16.50 10.33
C PRO A 80 -11.75 -15.40 9.83
N VAL A 81 -12.23 -14.53 8.93
CA VAL A 81 -11.45 -13.41 8.38
C VAL A 81 -11.07 -12.42 9.48
N LEU A 82 -12.00 -12.10 10.38
CA LEU A 82 -11.76 -11.20 11.51
C LEU A 82 -10.74 -11.77 12.49
N ARG A 83 -10.76 -13.08 12.75
CA ARG A 83 -9.73 -13.72 13.57
C ARG A 83 -8.35 -13.62 12.93
N ALA A 84 -8.25 -13.91 11.63
CA ALA A 84 -7.00 -13.77 10.89
C ALA A 84 -6.51 -12.30 10.90
N PHE A 85 -7.43 -11.34 10.75
CA PHE A 85 -7.14 -9.91 10.87
C PHE A 85 -6.60 -9.54 12.26
N VAL A 86 -7.21 -10.02 13.34
CA VAL A 86 -6.72 -9.73 14.71
C VAL A 86 -5.32 -10.28 14.92
N VAL A 87 -5.05 -11.51 14.47
CA VAL A 87 -3.71 -12.10 14.55
C VAL A 87 -2.70 -11.28 13.74
N ALA A 88 -3.07 -10.88 12.51
CA ALA A 88 -2.24 -10.02 11.67
C ALA A 88 -2.00 -8.64 12.32
N ALA A 89 -3.02 -8.03 12.91
CA ALA A 89 -2.93 -6.74 13.58
C ALA A 89 -2.01 -6.80 14.81
N VAL A 90 -2.13 -7.84 15.64
CA VAL A 90 -1.20 -8.07 16.76
C VAL A 90 0.22 -8.27 16.25
N GLY A 91 0.40 -9.05 15.17
CA GLY A 91 1.68 -9.23 14.50
C GLY A 91 2.29 -7.90 14.04
N SER A 92 1.50 -7.04 13.40
CA SER A 92 1.93 -5.70 12.96
C SER A 92 2.35 -4.82 14.14
N VAL A 93 1.61 -4.84 15.25
CA VAL A 93 1.97 -4.08 16.46
C VAL A 93 3.27 -4.60 17.07
N LEU A 94 3.40 -5.91 17.23
CA LEU A 94 4.62 -6.52 17.76
C LEU A 94 5.82 -6.24 16.86
N GLY A 95 5.65 -6.38 15.54
CA GLY A 95 6.67 -6.06 14.55
C GLY A 95 7.10 -4.60 14.62
N ALA A 96 6.14 -3.67 14.74
CA ALA A 96 6.44 -2.24 14.89
C ALA A 96 7.19 -1.93 16.19
N VAL A 97 6.82 -2.56 17.31
CA VAL A 97 7.52 -2.40 18.60
C VAL A 97 8.96 -2.92 18.50
N VAL A 98 9.17 -4.10 17.92
CA VAL A 98 10.51 -4.68 17.74
C VAL A 98 11.34 -3.81 16.79
N ALA A 99 10.79 -3.38 15.66
CA ALA A 99 11.47 -2.50 14.71
C ALA A 99 11.85 -1.16 15.36
N PHE A 100 10.96 -0.58 16.16
CA PHE A 100 11.22 0.65 16.90
C PHE A 100 12.30 0.45 17.97
N ALA A 101 12.33 -0.69 18.66
CA ALA A 101 13.38 -0.99 19.63
C ALA A 101 14.78 -1.10 18.98
N VAL A 102 14.85 -1.62 17.75
CA VAL A 102 16.11 -1.79 17.01
C VAL A 102 16.58 -0.50 16.35
N VAL A 103 15.68 0.26 15.71
CA VAL A 103 16.03 1.39 14.82
C VAL A 103 15.62 2.75 15.41
N GLY A 104 14.71 2.78 16.38
CA GLY A 104 14.10 4.01 16.90
C GLY A 104 15.08 4.96 17.59
N ALA A 105 16.17 4.45 18.17
CA ALA A 105 17.21 5.25 18.80
C ALA A 105 17.90 6.23 17.83
N GLY A 106 17.91 5.92 16.52
CA GLY A 106 18.53 6.76 15.49
C GLY A 106 17.60 7.75 14.78
N MET A 107 16.29 7.74 15.08
CA MET A 107 15.27 8.44 14.30
C MET A 107 14.81 9.79 14.91
N GLY A 108 15.35 10.18 16.07
CA GLY A 108 15.06 11.46 16.72
C GLY A 108 13.72 11.52 17.47
N GLU A 109 13.31 12.72 17.88
CA GLU A 109 12.17 12.94 18.80
C GLU A 109 10.81 12.48 18.23
N HIS A 110 10.66 12.48 16.91
CA HIS A 110 9.42 12.09 16.23
C HIS A 110 9.34 10.59 15.90
N ALA A 111 10.39 9.81 16.21
CA ALA A 111 10.51 8.42 15.82
C ALA A 111 9.32 7.56 16.26
N TRP A 112 8.90 7.70 17.53
CA TRP A 112 7.79 6.91 18.08
C TRP A 112 6.45 7.27 17.43
N ARG A 113 6.27 8.54 17.07
CA ARG A 113 5.06 9.01 16.39
C ARG A 113 5.00 8.46 14.96
N LEU A 114 6.12 8.51 14.25
CA LEU A 114 6.22 7.97 12.90
C LEU A 114 6.04 6.44 12.88
N ALA A 115 6.64 5.72 13.83
CA ALA A 115 6.46 4.29 14.00
C ALA A 115 4.99 3.92 14.28
N SER A 116 4.30 4.74 15.09
CA SER A 116 2.86 4.58 15.36
C SER A 116 2.02 4.79 14.09
N CYS A 117 2.33 5.82 13.30
CA CYS A 117 1.67 6.07 12.02
C CYS A 117 1.88 4.91 11.04
N LEU A 118 3.11 4.42 10.88
CA LEU A 118 3.42 3.27 10.01
C LEU A 118 2.67 2.01 10.47
N CYS A 119 2.70 1.69 11.76
CA CYS A 119 1.92 0.58 12.32
C CYS A 119 0.43 0.71 12.00
N ALA A 120 -0.13 1.93 12.15
CA ALA A 120 -1.51 2.21 11.80
C ALA A 120 -1.79 1.97 10.29
N SER A 121 -0.85 2.32 9.41
CA SER A 121 -0.93 2.03 7.97
C SER A 121 -1.07 0.54 7.68
N TYR A 122 -0.30 -0.31 8.36
CA TYR A 122 -0.35 -1.76 8.14
C TYR A 122 -1.60 -2.43 8.73
N VAL A 123 -2.27 -1.80 9.70
CA VAL A 123 -3.53 -2.30 10.25
C VAL A 123 -4.75 -1.81 9.47
N GLY A 124 -4.73 -0.55 9.00
CA GLY A 124 -5.92 0.13 8.47
C GLY A 124 -5.68 0.97 7.22
N GLY A 125 -4.53 0.82 6.57
CA GLY A 125 -4.14 1.54 5.37
C GLY A 125 -3.73 3.00 5.60
N SER A 126 -3.46 3.67 4.50
CA SER A 126 -2.98 5.06 4.46
C SER A 126 -3.94 6.09 5.07
N LEU A 127 -5.25 5.81 5.12
CA LEU A 127 -6.20 6.64 5.87
C LEU A 127 -5.92 6.58 7.38
N ASN A 128 -5.63 5.39 7.92
CA ASN A 128 -5.31 5.21 9.33
C ASN A 128 -3.96 5.84 9.69
N TYR A 129 -3.00 5.81 8.76
CA TYR A 129 -1.74 6.56 8.86
C TYR A 129 -2.00 8.06 9.05
N ALA A 130 -2.81 8.65 8.16
CA ALA A 130 -3.14 10.08 8.19
C ALA A 130 -3.91 10.48 9.47
N ALA A 131 -4.90 9.67 9.88
CA ALA A 131 -5.65 9.91 11.11
C ALA A 131 -4.75 9.85 12.36
N THR A 132 -3.85 8.88 12.43
CA THR A 132 -2.89 8.74 13.53
C THR A 132 -1.89 9.90 13.54
N ALA A 133 -1.44 10.34 12.37
CA ALA A 133 -0.54 11.50 12.24
C ALA A 133 -1.17 12.81 12.76
N GLN A 134 -2.47 13.00 12.50
CA GLN A 134 -3.23 14.12 13.04
C GLN A 134 -3.38 14.00 14.56
N ALA A 135 -3.76 12.82 15.06
CA ALA A 135 -3.92 12.57 16.50
C ALA A 135 -2.63 12.78 17.30
N LEU A 136 -1.48 12.45 16.71
CA LEU A 136 -0.15 12.62 17.33
C LEU A 136 0.46 14.01 17.09
N GLY A 137 -0.26 14.92 16.44
CA GLY A 137 0.17 16.30 16.19
C GLY A 137 1.31 16.45 15.18
N LEU A 138 1.63 15.41 14.42
CA LEU A 138 2.69 15.49 13.38
C LEU A 138 2.25 16.34 12.18
N SER A 139 0.95 16.40 11.91
CA SER A 139 0.40 17.20 10.79
C SER A 139 0.45 18.71 11.04
N GLY A 140 0.69 19.17 12.27
CA GLY A 140 0.62 20.59 12.66
C GLY A 140 1.92 21.37 12.54
N SER A 141 3.06 20.72 12.24
CA SER A 141 4.37 21.37 12.12
C SER A 141 5.06 20.99 10.82
N ALA A 142 5.86 21.91 10.25
CA ALA A 142 6.61 21.66 9.01
C ALA A 142 7.59 20.48 9.15
N ALA A 143 8.26 20.36 10.31
CA ALA A 143 9.15 19.23 10.60
C ALA A 143 8.39 17.89 10.70
N GLY A 144 7.22 17.89 11.32
CA GLY A 144 6.36 16.70 11.40
C GLY A 144 5.81 16.27 10.04
N GLN A 145 5.39 17.23 9.20
CA GLN A 145 4.94 16.97 7.84
C GLN A 145 6.06 16.39 6.96
N ALA A 146 7.27 16.93 7.07
CA ALA A 146 8.45 16.39 6.38
C ALA A 146 8.77 14.96 6.83
N ALA A 147 8.71 14.68 8.13
CA ALA A 147 8.90 13.33 8.67
C ALA A 147 7.83 12.35 8.17
N LEU A 148 6.56 12.78 8.11
CA LEU A 148 5.46 11.97 7.60
C LEU A 148 5.61 11.65 6.10
N ALA A 149 6.01 12.64 5.31
CA ALA A 149 6.24 12.47 3.88
C ALA A 149 7.44 11.54 3.62
N ALA A 150 8.54 11.73 4.37
CA ALA A 150 9.72 10.87 4.31
C ALA A 150 9.39 9.43 4.73
N GLY A 151 8.60 9.25 5.79
CA GLY A 151 8.13 7.94 6.25
C GLY A 151 7.30 7.21 5.20
N MET A 152 6.34 7.89 4.57
CA MET A 152 5.54 7.33 3.47
C MET A 152 6.39 6.99 2.24
N ALA A 153 7.39 7.82 1.92
CA ALA A 153 8.31 7.54 0.83
C ALA A 153 9.16 6.30 1.11
N ALA A 154 9.71 6.18 2.32
CA ALA A 154 10.46 5.01 2.76
C ALA A 154 9.60 3.74 2.77
N ASP A 155 8.36 3.83 3.25
CA ASP A 155 7.39 2.73 3.26
C ASP A 155 7.08 2.23 1.85
N ASN A 156 6.80 3.14 0.92
CA ASN A 156 6.53 2.80 -0.48
C ASN A 156 7.75 2.15 -1.15
N LEU A 157 8.97 2.61 -0.84
CA LEU A 157 10.20 2.01 -1.36
C LEU A 157 10.42 0.60 -0.80
N ALA A 158 10.18 0.41 0.50
CA ALA A 158 10.26 -0.90 1.15
C ALA A 158 9.22 -1.88 0.58
N MET A 159 7.99 -1.42 0.38
CA MET A 159 6.92 -2.21 -0.24
C MET A 159 7.27 -2.59 -1.69
N ALA A 160 7.81 -1.66 -2.47
CA ALA A 160 8.27 -1.96 -3.83
C ALA A 160 9.36 -3.03 -3.84
N GLY A 161 10.34 -2.93 -2.93
CA GLY A 161 11.38 -3.95 -2.76
C GLY A 161 10.82 -5.30 -2.34
N PHE A 162 9.91 -5.32 -1.36
CA PHE A 162 9.24 -6.53 -0.89
C PHE A 162 8.48 -7.25 -2.01
N LEU A 163 7.67 -6.50 -2.77
CA LEU A 163 6.91 -7.03 -3.89
C LEU A 163 7.83 -7.50 -5.05
N ALA A 164 8.95 -6.81 -5.29
CA ALA A 164 9.94 -7.25 -6.26
C ALA A 164 10.60 -8.59 -5.85
N VAL A 165 10.92 -8.76 -4.56
CA VAL A 165 11.46 -10.02 -4.03
C VAL A 165 10.44 -11.15 -4.19
N ILE A 166 9.18 -10.93 -3.80
CA ILE A 166 8.13 -11.95 -3.97
C ILE A 166 7.91 -12.28 -5.45
N GLY A 167 7.88 -11.27 -6.33
CA GLY A 167 7.73 -11.47 -7.77
C GLY A 167 8.90 -12.24 -8.42
N ALA A 168 10.10 -12.17 -7.83
CA ALA A 168 11.26 -12.93 -8.28
C ALA A 168 11.24 -14.40 -7.82
N VAL A 169 10.45 -14.75 -6.81
CA VAL A 169 10.29 -16.14 -6.38
C VAL A 169 9.46 -16.89 -7.43
N PRO A 170 9.97 -17.99 -8.03
CA PRO A 170 9.20 -18.76 -9.00
C PRO A 170 7.95 -19.33 -8.32
N ALA A 171 6.77 -18.91 -8.78
CA ALA A 171 5.52 -19.52 -8.35
C ALA A 171 5.51 -20.97 -8.88
N ALA A 172 5.47 -21.95 -7.97
CA ALA A 172 5.18 -23.33 -8.36
C ALA A 172 3.86 -23.33 -9.14
N ALA A 173 3.88 -23.90 -10.36
CA ALA A 173 2.67 -23.99 -11.19
C ALA A 173 1.54 -24.63 -10.35
N PRO A 174 0.31 -24.08 -10.39
CA PRO A 174 -0.82 -24.74 -9.74
C PRO A 174 -0.87 -26.17 -10.27
N ALA A 175 -0.81 -27.16 -9.38
CA ALA A 175 -0.94 -28.56 -9.76
C ALA A 175 -2.22 -28.70 -10.58
N ALA A 176 -2.07 -28.97 -11.88
CA ALA A 176 -3.20 -29.21 -12.77
C ALA A 176 -3.99 -30.38 -12.16
N GLY A 177 -5.15 -30.06 -11.58
CA GLY A 177 -6.12 -31.05 -11.15
C GLY A 177 -6.42 -31.95 -12.34
N GLY A 178 -6.23 -33.26 -12.16
CA GLY A 178 -6.37 -34.25 -13.21
C GLY A 178 -7.72 -34.13 -13.92
N SER A 179 -7.67 -33.75 -15.19
CA SER A 179 -8.79 -33.97 -16.10
C SER A 179 -8.86 -35.47 -16.39
N SER A 180 -9.81 -36.14 -15.75
CA SER A 180 -10.28 -37.47 -16.14
C SER A 180 -10.62 -37.47 -17.63
N SER A 181 -9.96 -38.34 -18.39
CA SER A 181 -10.27 -38.63 -19.79
C SER A 181 -11.73 -39.08 -19.95
N PRO A 182 -12.45 -38.67 -21.01
CA PRO A 182 -13.67 -39.36 -21.39
C PRO A 182 -13.30 -40.69 -22.04
N SER A 183 -13.65 -41.80 -21.39
CA SER A 183 -13.59 -43.15 -21.97
C SER A 183 -14.75 -43.36 -22.96
N PRO A 184 -14.57 -44.28 -23.95
CA PRO A 184 -15.14 -44.22 -25.30
C PRO A 184 -16.63 -44.55 -25.42
#